data_AF-A0A4S2Q3R4-F1
#
_entry.id   AF-A0A4S2Q3R4-F1
#
_cell.length_a   1.000
_cell.length_b   1.000
_cell.length_c   1.000
_cell.angle_alpha   90.00
_cell.angle_beta   90.00
_cell.angle_gamma   90.00
#
_symmetry.space_group_name_H-M   'P 1'
#
loop_
_entity.id
_entity.type
_entity.pdbx_description
1 polymer ?
#
loop_
_entity_poly.entity_id
_entity_poly.type
_entity_poly.pdbx_seq_one_letter_code
_entity_poly.pdbx_strand_id
1 'polypeptide(L)'
;MQRKNLIAKIHIGKTRLGLDEDTYRQLLVNTTGIASCALMNEGELQLVLNAMKQKGFNVRSAFWGNRAAPRDDKKIYLAKITALLAKHGLPKEYADGIAKRSFKVDVVHWLQPWQLRKVVQMLSVYDHQKQKS
;
A
#
# COMPACT_ATOMS: atom_id res chain seq x y z
N MET A 1 2.96 -18.13 -7.72
CA MET A 1 2.67 -16.67 -7.80
C MET A 1 3.51 -15.83 -6.83
N GLN A 2 3.86 -16.35 -5.64
CA GLN A 2 4.57 -15.59 -4.61
C GLN A 2 6.01 -15.20 -4.99
N ARG A 3 6.78 -16.12 -5.58
CA ARG A 3 8.15 -15.85 -6.06
C ARG A 3 8.31 -14.59 -6.93
N LYS A 4 7.50 -14.44 -7.98
CA LYS A 4 7.57 -13.29 -8.90
C LYS A 4 7.31 -11.97 -8.15
N ASN A 5 6.37 -11.97 -7.20
CA ASN A 5 6.09 -10.81 -6.36
C ASN A 5 7.25 -10.49 -5.40
N LEU A 6 7.95 -11.49 -4.86
CA LEU A 6 9.13 -11.28 -4.02
C LEU A 6 10.27 -10.64 -4.82
N ILE A 7 10.56 -11.18 -6.01
CA ILE A 7 11.58 -10.62 -6.92
C ILE A 7 11.25 -9.16 -7.27
N ALA A 8 9.99 -8.87 -7.61
CA ALA A 8 9.55 -7.50 -7.88
C ALA A 8 9.77 -6.57 -6.69
N LYS A 9 9.45 -7.01 -5.46
CA LYS A 9 9.68 -6.23 -4.23
C LYS A 9 11.17 -5.98 -3.98
N ILE A 10 12.03 -6.96 -4.24
CA ILE A 10 13.48 -6.81 -4.10
C ILE A 10 14.01 -5.77 -5.09
N HIS A 11 13.57 -5.81 -6.36
CA HIS A 11 13.96 -4.80 -7.34
C HIS A 11 13.46 -3.40 -6.97
N ILE A 12 12.23 -3.26 -6.47
CA ILE A 12 11.72 -1.99 -5.93
C ILE A 12 12.58 -1.54 -4.75
N GLY A 13 12.99 -2.48 -3.88
CA GLY A 13 13.89 -2.23 -2.77
C GLY A 13 15.24 -1.68 -3.23
N LYS A 14 15.83 -2.26 -4.29
CA LYS A 14 17.09 -1.80 -4.88
C LYS A 14 16.98 -0.32 -5.25
N THR A 15 15.94 0.04 -6.00
CA THR A 15 15.70 1.43 -6.42
C THR A 15 15.43 2.35 -5.23
N ARG A 16 14.64 1.94 -4.24
CA ARG A 16 14.29 2.79 -3.08
C ARG A 16 15.44 3.01 -2.11
N LEU A 17 16.35 2.04 -2.00
CA LEU A 17 17.55 2.15 -1.18
C LEU A 17 18.71 2.82 -1.94
N GLY A 18 18.54 3.13 -3.23
CA GLY A 18 19.58 3.75 -4.05
C GLY A 18 20.80 2.85 -4.26
N LEU A 19 20.63 1.53 -4.23
CA LEU A 19 21.74 0.59 -4.39
C LEU A 19 22.13 0.49 -5.88
N ASP A 20 23.40 0.73 -6.17
CA ASP A 20 23.98 0.42 -7.48
C ASP A 20 24.03 -1.11 -7.71
N GLU A 21 24.41 -1.51 -8.92
CA GLU A 21 24.37 -2.92 -9.31
C GLU A 21 25.38 -3.79 -8.54
N ASP A 22 26.58 -3.29 -8.28
CA ASP A 22 27.62 -4.03 -7.55
C ASP A 22 27.25 -4.17 -6.08
N THR A 23 26.83 -3.09 -5.43
CA THR A 23 26.35 -3.11 -4.04
C THR A 23 25.14 -4.04 -3.88
N TYR A 24 24.23 -4.03 -4.86
CA TYR A 24 23.09 -4.92 -4.86
C TYR A 24 23.51 -6.40 -5.01
N ARG A 25 24.42 -6.72 -5.93
CA ARG A 25 24.93 -8.10 -6.09
C ARG A 25 25.67 -8.58 -4.85
N GLN A 26 26.47 -7.72 -4.22
CA GLN A 26 27.14 -8.03 -2.95
C GLN A 26 26.12 -8.30 -1.84
N LEU A 27 25.03 -7.51 -1.75
CA LEU A 27 23.96 -7.76 -0.79
C LEU A 27 23.31 -9.14 -0.99
N LEU A 28 23.07 -9.54 -2.25
CA LEU A 28 22.52 -10.85 -2.56
C LEU A 28 23.47 -11.98 -2.15
N VAL A 29 24.74 -11.91 -2.55
CA VAL A 29 25.76 -12.91 -2.20
C VAL A 29 25.99 -12.98 -0.69
N ASN A 30 26.04 -11.85 0.01
CA ASN A 30 26.22 -11.83 1.46
C ASN A 30 25.04 -12.44 2.21
N THR A 31 23.83 -12.39 1.64
CA THR A 31 22.62 -12.91 2.30
C THR A 31 22.35 -14.37 1.95
N THR A 32 22.62 -14.80 0.70
CA THR A 32 22.21 -16.13 0.20
C THR A 32 23.33 -16.89 -0.52
N GLY A 33 24.49 -16.28 -0.74
CA GLY A 33 25.59 -16.85 -1.54
C GLY A 33 25.38 -16.77 -3.06
N ILE A 34 24.21 -16.32 -3.52
CA ILE A 34 23.83 -16.35 -4.94
C ILE A 34 23.67 -14.91 -5.47
N ALA A 35 24.34 -14.58 -6.57
CA ALA A 35 24.32 -13.23 -7.14
C ALA A 35 23.05 -12.90 -7.98
N SER A 36 22.09 -13.82 -8.08
CA SER A 36 20.91 -13.69 -8.93
C SER A 36 19.63 -14.16 -8.25
N CYS A 37 18.64 -13.28 -8.15
CA CYS A 37 17.30 -13.61 -7.67
C CYS A 37 16.58 -14.66 -8.54
N ALA A 38 16.99 -14.81 -9.81
CA ALA A 38 16.41 -15.80 -10.72
C ALA A 38 16.79 -17.23 -10.38
N LEU A 39 17.90 -17.44 -9.65
CA LEU A 39 18.37 -18.74 -9.19
C LEU A 39 17.92 -19.06 -7.75
N MET A 40 17.36 -18.08 -7.04
CA MET A 40 16.95 -18.24 -5.64
C MET A 40 15.58 -18.91 -5.49
N ASN A 41 15.43 -19.65 -4.38
CA ASN A 41 14.16 -20.18 -3.89
C ASN A 41 13.35 -19.12 -3.11
N GLU A 42 12.10 -19.42 -2.77
CA GLU A 42 11.22 -18.46 -2.09
C GLU A 42 11.72 -18.08 -0.68
N GLY A 43 12.34 -18.99 0.06
CA GLY A 43 12.89 -18.74 1.39
C GLY A 43 14.09 -17.79 1.34
N GLU A 44 15.00 -17.99 0.38
CA GLU A 44 16.15 -17.13 0.12
C GLU A 44 15.72 -15.70 -0.28
N LEU A 45 14.72 -15.58 -1.16
CA LEU A 45 14.16 -14.28 -1.54
C LEU A 45 13.53 -13.56 -0.33
N GLN A 46 12.92 -14.31 0.58
CA GLN A 46 12.35 -13.75 1.81
C GLN A 46 13.46 -13.26 2.77
N LEU A 47 14.58 -13.97 2.86
CA LEU A 47 15.77 -13.54 3.62
C LEU A 47 16.34 -12.23 3.06
N VAL A 48 16.54 -12.15 1.73
CA VAL A 48 16.99 -10.91 1.07
C VAL A 48 16.04 -9.77 1.37
N LEU A 49 14.73 -9.98 1.22
CA LEU A 49 13.73 -8.96 1.49
C LEU A 49 13.78 -8.48 2.96
N ASN A 50 14.05 -9.38 3.91
CA ASN A 50 14.22 -9.03 5.32
C ASN A 50 15.52 -8.24 5.57
N ALA A 51 16.64 -8.60 4.92
CA ALA A 51 17.88 -7.82 4.98
C ALA A 51 17.69 -6.41 4.42
N MET A 52 16.94 -6.26 3.32
CA MET A 52 16.59 -4.94 2.77
C MET A 52 15.72 -4.14 3.74
N LYS A 53 14.75 -4.77 4.42
CA LYS A 53 13.92 -4.10 5.44
C LYS A 53 14.76 -3.56 6.60
N GLN A 54 15.73 -4.34 7.08
CA GLN A 54 16.66 -3.90 8.12
C GLN A 54 17.49 -2.68 7.68
N LYS A 55 17.82 -2.60 6.39
CA LYS A 55 18.51 -1.45 5.79
C LYS A 55 17.59 -0.25 5.47
N GLY A 56 16.32 -0.30 5.88
CA GLY A 56 15.37 0.81 5.73
C GLY A 56 14.33 0.64 4.63
N PHE A 57 14.27 -0.51 3.94
CA PHE A 57 13.24 -0.74 2.93
C PHE A 57 11.86 -0.98 3.58
N ASN A 58 10.94 -0.04 3.39
CA ASN A 58 9.55 -0.21 3.80
C ASN A 58 8.62 -0.43 2.60
N VAL A 59 8.00 -1.61 2.55
CA VAL A 59 6.95 -1.94 1.57
C VAL A 59 5.66 -1.28 2.03
N ARG A 60 5.48 0.00 1.67
CA ARG A 60 4.16 0.64 1.78
C ARG A 60 3.24 0.00 0.75
N SER A 61 2.28 -0.81 1.21
CA SER A 61 1.14 -1.19 0.37
C SER A 61 0.30 0.06 0.12
N ALA A 62 0.00 0.32 -1.16
CA ALA A 62 -0.96 1.37 -1.48
C ALA A 62 -2.35 0.83 -1.13
N PHE A 63 -2.98 1.38 -0.09
CA PHE A 63 -4.36 1.01 0.31
C PHE A 63 -5.34 1.11 -0.88
N TRP A 64 -5.15 2.10 -1.73
CA TRP A 64 -5.97 2.34 -2.93
C TRP A 64 -5.51 1.58 -4.18
N GLY A 65 -4.49 0.72 -4.09
CA GLY A 65 -3.91 -0.01 -5.23
C GLY A 65 -3.19 0.91 -6.23
N ASN A 66 -3.16 0.50 -7.50
CA ASN A 66 -2.53 1.25 -8.61
C ASN A 66 -3.41 2.41 -9.12
N ARG A 67 -4.16 3.07 -8.24
CA ARG A 67 -4.91 4.29 -8.61
C ARG A 67 -3.92 5.45 -8.75
N ALA A 68 -4.19 6.36 -9.69
CA ALA A 68 -3.38 7.56 -9.87
C ALA A 68 -3.23 8.33 -8.56
N ALA A 69 -2.10 9.02 -8.39
CA ALA A 69 -1.90 9.84 -7.20
C ALA A 69 -3.01 10.92 -7.13
N PRO A 70 -3.75 11.00 -6.01
CA PRO A 70 -4.80 12.00 -5.89
C PRO A 70 -4.16 13.39 -5.84
N ARG A 71 -4.89 14.38 -6.37
CA ARG A 71 -4.57 15.80 -6.20
C ARG A 71 -4.47 16.15 -4.71
N ASP A 72 -3.68 17.18 -4.38
CA ASP A 72 -3.36 17.52 -2.99
C ASP A 72 -4.59 17.85 -2.14
N ASP A 73 -5.59 18.49 -2.74
CA ASP A 73 -6.89 18.81 -2.14
C ASP A 73 -7.71 17.56 -1.78
N LYS A 74 -7.51 16.44 -2.48
CA LYS A 74 -8.17 15.15 -2.20
C LYS A 74 -7.39 14.31 -1.19
N LYS A 75 -6.06 14.48 -1.09
CA LYS A 75 -5.18 13.64 -0.24
C LYS A 75 -5.63 13.61 1.21
N ILE A 76 -5.97 14.77 1.78
CA ILE A 76 -6.37 14.88 3.20
C ILE A 76 -7.64 14.05 3.47
N TYR A 77 -8.64 14.12 2.60
CA TYR A 77 -9.88 13.37 2.78
C TYR A 77 -9.69 11.88 2.55
N LEU A 78 -8.96 11.48 1.51
CA LEU A 78 -8.67 10.07 1.24
C LEU A 78 -7.86 9.43 2.37
N ALA A 79 -6.91 10.16 2.96
CA ALA A 79 -6.15 9.70 4.12
C ALA A 79 -7.06 9.47 5.34
N LYS A 80 -7.99 10.39 5.61
CA LYS A 80 -9.00 10.23 6.68
C LYS A 80 -9.93 9.04 6.43
N ILE A 81 -10.42 8.88 5.20
CA ILE A 81 -11.25 7.74 4.80
C ILE A 81 -10.46 6.43 5.03
N THR A 82 -9.21 6.35 4.56
CA THR A 82 -8.36 5.17 4.76
C THR A 82 -8.15 4.87 6.24
N ALA A 83 -7.89 5.87 7.08
CA ALA A 83 -7.71 5.67 8.51
C ALA A 83 -8.98 5.14 9.19
N LEU A 84 -10.16 5.69 8.84
CA LEU A 84 -11.44 5.23 9.38
C LEU A 84 -11.76 3.79 8.93
N LEU A 85 -11.53 3.47 7.66
CA LEU A 85 -11.74 2.11 7.17
C LEU A 85 -10.79 1.12 7.87
N ALA A 86 -9.50 1.46 7.99
CA ALA A 86 -8.51 0.63 8.66
C ALA A 86 -8.84 0.39 10.13
N LYS A 87 -9.31 1.44 10.85
CA LYS A 87 -9.75 1.34 12.25
C LYS A 87 -10.85 0.29 12.45
N HIS A 88 -11.75 0.15 11.49
CA HIS A 88 -12.89 -0.80 11.54
C HIS A 88 -12.64 -2.09 10.76
N GLY A 89 -11.43 -2.32 10.24
CA GLY A 89 -11.13 -3.49 9.40
C GLY A 89 -11.95 -3.52 8.10
N LEU A 90 -12.46 -2.37 7.64
CA LEU A 90 -13.30 -2.27 6.46
C LEU A 90 -12.46 -2.19 5.18
N PRO A 91 -12.89 -2.88 4.11
CA PRO A 91 -12.21 -2.84 2.84
C PRO A 91 -12.55 -1.53 2.09
N LYS A 92 -11.72 -1.14 1.11
CA LYS A 92 -11.90 0.09 0.31
C LYS A 92 -13.24 0.12 -0.43
N GLU A 93 -13.77 -1.06 -0.78
CA GLU A 93 -15.05 -1.27 -1.45
C GLU A 93 -16.22 -0.74 -0.63
N TYR A 94 -16.07 -0.68 0.70
CA TYR A 94 -17.08 -0.07 1.58
C TYR A 94 -17.26 1.43 1.28
N ALA A 95 -16.15 2.15 1.09
CA ALA A 95 -16.19 3.56 0.70
C ALA A 95 -16.67 3.76 -0.75
N ASP A 96 -16.30 2.85 -1.67
CA ASP A 96 -16.84 2.83 -3.04
C ASP A 96 -18.37 2.63 -3.01
N GLY A 97 -18.90 1.80 -2.11
CA GLY A 97 -20.34 1.62 -1.89
C GLY A 97 -21.05 2.88 -1.35
N ILE A 98 -20.41 3.66 -0.48
CA ILE A 98 -20.93 4.96 -0.02
C ILE A 98 -20.98 5.96 -1.20
N ALA A 99 -19.93 6.00 -2.02
CA ALA A 99 -19.87 6.85 -3.20
C ALA A 99 -21.00 6.53 -4.17
N LYS A 100 -21.27 5.23 -4.40
CA LYS A 100 -22.34 4.77 -5.28
C LYS A 100 -23.73 5.13 -4.76
N ARG A 101 -23.99 4.92 -3.45
CA ARG A 101 -25.30 5.24 -2.85
C ARG A 101 -25.59 6.74 -2.80
N SER A 102 -24.59 7.55 -2.45
CA SER A 102 -24.79 8.98 -2.15
C SER A 102 -24.62 9.88 -3.37
N PHE A 103 -23.71 9.52 -4.29
CA PHE A 103 -23.31 10.37 -5.41
C PHE A 103 -23.45 9.70 -6.78
N LYS A 104 -23.91 8.44 -6.84
CA LYS A 104 -24.00 7.65 -8.08
C LYS A 104 -22.66 7.51 -8.82
N VAL A 105 -21.55 7.56 -8.07
CA VAL A 105 -20.18 7.36 -8.59
C VAL A 105 -19.65 6.04 -8.04
N ASP A 106 -19.20 5.14 -8.91
CA ASP A 106 -18.76 3.80 -8.50
C ASP A 106 -17.49 3.79 -7.65
N VAL A 107 -16.60 4.77 -7.83
CA VAL A 107 -15.28 4.81 -7.19
C VAL A 107 -15.11 6.07 -6.35
N VAL A 108 -14.83 5.90 -5.05
CA VAL A 108 -14.65 7.02 -4.10
C VAL A 108 -13.52 7.96 -4.53
N HIS A 109 -12.50 7.44 -5.21
CA HIS A 109 -11.36 8.21 -5.70
C HIS A 109 -11.74 9.24 -6.78
N TRP A 110 -12.84 9.03 -7.50
CA TRP A 110 -13.32 9.94 -8.54
C TRP A 110 -14.15 11.10 -7.98
N LEU A 111 -14.57 11.01 -6.71
CA LEU A 111 -15.33 12.07 -6.06
C LEU A 111 -14.55 13.39 -5.97
N GLN A 112 -15.30 14.49 -6.02
CA GLN A 112 -14.79 15.83 -5.79
C GLN A 112 -14.47 16.07 -4.30
N PRO A 113 -13.61 17.05 -3.94
CA PRO A 113 -13.22 17.28 -2.55
C PRO A 113 -14.40 17.46 -1.58
N TRP A 114 -15.45 18.17 -1.97
CA TRP A 114 -16.64 18.36 -1.14
C TRP A 114 -17.45 17.07 -0.95
N GLN A 115 -17.48 16.18 -1.95
CA GLN A 115 -18.11 14.86 -1.86
C GLN A 115 -17.29 13.94 -0.94
N LEU A 116 -15.96 13.97 -1.06
CA LEU A 116 -15.07 13.24 -0.15
C LEU A 116 -15.24 13.67 1.31
N ARG A 117 -15.39 14.98 1.57
CA ARG A 117 -15.71 15.51 2.89
C ARG A 117 -17.02 14.92 3.43
N LYS A 118 -18.05 14.76 2.59
CA LYS A 118 -19.31 14.10 2.98
C LYS A 118 -19.14 12.62 3.30
N VAL A 119 -18.32 11.89 2.52
CA VAL A 119 -17.98 10.49 2.84
C VAL A 119 -17.26 10.39 4.19
N VAL A 120 -16.31 11.29 4.49
CA VAL A 120 -15.65 11.35 5.80
C VAL A 120 -16.69 11.54 6.91
N GLN A 121 -17.64 12.48 6.76
CA GLN A 121 -18.70 12.71 7.76
C GLN A 121 -19.54 11.46 8.00
N MET A 122 -19.96 10.75 6.95
CA MET A 122 -20.73 9.51 7.07
C MET A 122 -19.95 8.41 7.81
N LEU A 123 -18.66 8.25 7.49
CA LEU A 123 -17.79 7.30 8.18
C LEU A 123 -17.51 7.68 9.63
N SER A 124 -17.41 8.98 9.93
CA SER A 124 -17.29 9.46 11.30
C SER A 124 -18.55 9.14 12.10
N VAL A 125 -19.75 9.30 11.55
CA VAL A 125 -20.99 8.91 12.25
C VAL A 125 -21.00 7.41 12.55
N TYR A 126 -20.59 6.58 11.59
CA TYR A 126 -20.44 5.13 11.80
C TYR A 126 -19.45 4.80 12.93
N ASP A 127 -18.30 5.48 12.96
CA ASP A 127 -17.29 5.33 14.01
C ASP A 127 -17.86 5.60 15.41
N HIS A 128 -18.61 6.71 15.56
CA HIS A 128 -19.23 7.07 16.83
C HIS A 128 -20.33 6.09 17.26
N GLN A 129 -21.10 5.54 16.31
CA GLN A 129 -22.13 4.53 16.60
C GLN A 129 -21.51 3.22 17.09
N LYS A 130 -20.40 2.79 16.48
CA LYS A 130 -19.69 1.58 16.87
C LYS A 130 -18.95 1.68 18.20
N GLN A 131 -18.57 2.88 18.64
CA GLN A 131 -17.97 3.09 19.96
C GLN A 131 -18.95 3.01 21.14
N LYS A 132 -20.26 3.15 20.88
CA LYS A 132 -21.30 3.10 21.92
C LYS A 132 -21.93 1.72 22.11
N SER A 133 -21.51 0.73 21.32
CA SER A 133 -22.01 -0.65 21.34
C SER A 133 -20.94 -1.60 21.82
#